data_AF-A0A963MEE6-F1
#
_entry.id   AF-A0A963MEE6-F1
#
_cell.length_a   1.000
_cell.length_b   1.000
_cell.length_c   1.000
_cell.angle_alpha   90.00
_cell.angle_beta   90.00
_cell.angle_gamma   90.00
#
_symmetry.space_group_name_H-M   'P 1'
#
loop_
_entity.id
_entity.type
_entity.pdbx_description
1 polymer ?
#
loop_
_entity_poly.entity_id
_entity_poly.type
_entity_poly.pdbx_seq_one_letter_code
_entity_poly.pdbx_strand_id
1 'polypeptide(L)' 'GTHFRVRIKSPRFDGQARVACHRLVYDALQEFIDQGLHALAIEVVR' A
#
# COMPACT_ATOMS: atom_id res chain seq x y z
N GLY A 1 -8.17 -13.11 -11.18
CA GLY A 1 -7.31 -12.01 -10.72
C GLY A 1 -6.74 -12.40 -9.39
N THR A 2 -5.42 -12.37 -9.25
CA THR A 2 -4.75 -12.74 -7.99
C THR A 2 -4.79 -11.53 -7.05
N HIS A 3 -5.43 -11.68 -5.89
CA HIS A 3 -5.49 -10.64 -4.88
C HIS A 3 -4.31 -10.82 -3.92
N PHE A 4 -3.58 -9.75 -3.67
CA PHE A 4 -2.47 -9.75 -2.73
C PHE A 4 -2.80 -8.88 -1.53
N ARG A 5 -2.34 -9.28 -0.35
CA ARG A 5 -2.43 -8.47 0.86
C ARG A 5 -1.04 -8.05 1.28
N VAL A 6 -0.84 -6.75 1.46
CA VAL A 6 0.41 -6.17 1.91
C VAL A 6 0.18 -5.58 3.30
N ARG A 7 0.91 -6.12 4.29
CA ARG A 7 1.02 -5.54 5.63
C ARG A 7 2.32 -4.77 5.71
N ILE A 8 2.25 -3.48 6.04
CA ILE A 8 3.43 -2.62 6.06
C ILE A 8 3.45 -1.75 7.30
N LYS A 9 4.63 -1.68 7.95
CA LYS A 9 4.90 -0.81 9.10
C LYS A 9 6.01 0.17 8.71
N SER A 10 5.80 1.44 9.01
CA SER A 10 6.80 2.48 8.77
C SER A 10 6.58 3.64 9.74
N PRO A 11 7.65 4.24 10.28
CA PRO A 11 7.57 5.47 11.06
C PRO A 11 6.96 6.63 10.27
N ARG A 12 7.03 6.59 8.94
CA ARG A 12 6.42 7.62 8.07
C ARG A 12 4.89 7.63 8.13
N PHE A 13 4.26 6.57 8.62
CA PHE A 13 2.81 6.50 8.79
C PHE A 13 2.33 7.12 10.11
N ASP A 14 3.26 7.48 11.00
CA ASP A 14 2.91 8.12 12.26
C ASP A 14 2.36 9.54 12.02
N GLY A 15 1.29 9.90 12.72
CA GLY A 15 0.55 11.15 12.50
C GLY A 15 -0.19 11.26 11.16
N GLN A 16 -0.06 10.31 10.24
CA GLN A 16 -0.73 10.36 8.93
C GLN A 16 -2.12 9.72 8.93
N ALA A 17 -3.04 10.33 8.18
CA ALA A 17 -4.35 9.77 7.92
C ALA A 17 -4.23 8.48 7.09
N ARG A 18 -5.13 7.52 7.33
CA ARG A 18 -5.11 6.21 6.65
C ARG A 18 -5.03 6.32 5.11
N VAL A 19 -5.76 7.28 4.53
CA VAL A 19 -5.74 7.55 3.08
C VAL A 19 -4.38 8.07 2.60
N ALA A 20 -3.71 8.90 3.39
CA ALA A 20 -2.37 9.39 3.07
C ALA A 20 -1.34 8.26 3.10
N CYS A 21 -1.40 7.38 4.11
CA CYS A 21 -0.56 6.18 4.15
C CYS A 21 -0.83 5.26 2.96
N HIS A 22 -2.09 5.07 2.57
CA HIS A 22 -2.43 4.29 1.38
C HIS A 22 -1.86 4.92 0.11
N ARG A 23 -1.93 6.25 -0.05
CA ARG A 23 -1.33 6.95 -1.20
C ARG A 23 0.18 6.72 -1.29
N LEU A 24 0.90 6.83 -0.18
CA LEU A 24 2.34 6.56 -0.14
C LEU A 24 2.69 5.12 -0.55
N VAL A 25 1.88 4.16 -0.10
CA VAL A 25 2.08 2.75 -0.44
C VAL A 25 1.72 2.48 -1.90
N TYR A 26 0.65 3.10 -2.41
CA TYR A 26 0.27 3.01 -3.83
C TYR A 26 1.32 3.62 -4.74
N ASP A 27 1.85 4.81 -4.40
CA ASP A 27 2.90 5.49 -5.16
C ASP A 27 4.13 4.59 -5.34
N ALA A 28 4.57 3.93 -4.26
CA ALA A 28 5.68 2.98 -4.28
C ALA A 28 5.36 1.63 -4.97
N LEU A 29 4.08 1.27 -5.09
CA LEU A 29 3.65 -0.01 -5.68
C LEU A 29 3.13 0.11 -7.11
N GLN A 30 2.93 1.32 -7.63
CA GLN A 30 2.32 1.58 -8.93
C GLN A 30 3.06 0.87 -10.06
N GLU A 31 4.39 0.89 -10.03
CA GLU A 31 5.23 0.18 -11.01
C GLU A 31 4.99 -1.33 -11.05
N PHE A 32 4.58 -1.94 -9.93
CA PHE A 32 4.25 -3.36 -9.82
C PHE A 32 2.78 -3.63 -10.20
N ILE A 33 1.90 -2.64 -10.03
CA ILE A 33 0.51 -2.67 -10.52
C ILE A 33 0.49 -2.72 -12.04
N ASP A 34 1.27 -1.86 -12.69
CA ASP A 34 1.38 -1.82 -14.16
C ASP A 34 1.93 -3.13 -14.74
N GLN A 35 2.67 -3.92 -13.96
CA GLN A 35 3.22 -5.22 -14.36
C GLN A 35 2.23 -6.40 -14.22
N GLY A 36 0.98 -6.17 -13.77
CA GLY A 36 -0.07 -7.19 -13.72
C GLY A 36 -0.59 -7.53 -12.33
N LEU A 37 -0.29 -6.74 -11.31
CA LEU A 37 -0.89 -6.88 -9.99
C LEU A 37 -2.34 -6.32 -10.01
N HIS A 38 -3.33 -7.21 -10.13
CA HIS A 38 -4.72 -6.83 -10.39
C HIS A 38 -5.48 -6.22 -9.20
N ALA A 39 -5.15 -6.59 -7.96
CA ALA A 39 -5.80 -6.03 -6.77
C ALA A 39 -4.93 -6.23 -5.52
N LEU A 40 -4.71 -5.15 -4.75
CA LEU A 40 -3.92 -5.19 -3.53
C LEU A 40 -4.69 -4.62 -2.33
N ALA A 41 -4.65 -5.34 -1.22
CA ALA A 41 -5.20 -4.88 0.05
C ALA A 41 -4.06 -4.35 0.93
N ILE A 42 -4.07 -3.06 1.21
CA ILE A 42 -3.08 -2.41 2.08
C ILE A 42 -3.57 -2.44 3.53
N GLU A 43 -2.74 -2.99 4.40
CA GLU A 43 -2.92 -2.95 5.84
C GLU A 43 -1.72 -2.24 6.47
N VAL A 44 -1.96 -1.01 6.94
CA VAL A 44 -0.95 -0.21 7.61
C VAL A 44 -0.92 -0.60 9.09
N VAL A 45 0.23 -1.09 9.54
CA VAL A 45 0.50 -1.45 10.94
C VAL A 45 1.26 -0.29 11.59
N ARG A 46 0.79 0.18 12.74
CA ARG A 46 1.46 1.23 13.53
C ARG A 46 2.48 0.65 14.49
#